data_AF-A0A4W5PMG8-F1
#
_entry.id   AF-A0A4W5PMG8-F1
#
_cell.length_a   1.000
_cell.length_b   1.000
_cell.length_c   1.000
_cell.angle_alpha   90.00
_cell.angle_beta   90.00
_cell.angle_gamma   90.00
#
_symmetry.space_group_name_H-M   'P 1'
#
loop_
_entity.id
_entity.type
_entity.pdbx_description
1 polymer ?
#
loop_
_entity_poly.entity_id
_entity_poly.type
_entity_poly.pdbx_seq_one_letter_code
_entity_poly.pdbx_strand_id
1 'polypeptide(L)'
;MIGPPGVPGPPGDIIQPLPIQQASRKNRRQAEDDDGVQGDEAAGMADYDMEATADMEDVFGSLNNLKQDIERMKFPMGTQDNPARTCNDLHLSQPDFPDGEYWIDPNQGCTGDSFKVYCNFTAGGETCIYPDKKSAGVR
;
A
#
# COMPACT_ATOMS: atom_id res chain seq x y z
N MET A 1 23.92 7.75 -35.65
CA MET A 1 25.02 7.90 -34.67
C MET A 1 24.40 7.87 -33.30
N ILE A 2 24.83 6.96 -32.44
CA ILE A 2 24.39 6.91 -31.03
C ILE A 2 25.30 7.87 -30.25
N GLY A 3 24.69 8.75 -29.45
CA GLY A 3 25.41 9.75 -28.66
C GLY A 3 26.20 9.12 -27.51
N PRO A 4 27.18 9.85 -26.94
CA PRO A 4 27.96 9.35 -25.82
C PRO A 4 27.05 9.10 -24.60
N PRO A 5 27.37 8.12 -23.74
CA PRO A 5 26.67 7.91 -22.48
C PRO A 5 26.66 9.17 -21.61
N GLY A 6 25.56 9.37 -20.86
CA GLY A 6 25.44 10.47 -19.92
C GLY A 6 26.40 10.37 -18.75
N VAL A 7 26.59 11.49 -18.04
CA VAL A 7 27.45 11.53 -16.84
C VAL A 7 26.84 10.71 -15.70
N PRO A 8 27.68 10.11 -14.82
CA PRO A 8 27.20 9.48 -13.60
C PRO A 8 26.42 10.45 -12.71
N GLY A 9 25.36 9.95 -12.06
CA GLY A 9 24.56 10.74 -11.13
C GLY A 9 25.32 11.14 -9.86
N PRO A 10 24.82 12.14 -9.11
CA PRO A 10 25.42 12.56 -7.84
C PRO A 10 25.33 11.45 -6.77
N PRO A 11 26.24 11.45 -5.76
CA PRO A 11 26.17 10.54 -4.63
C PRO A 11 24.87 10.72 -3.83
N GLY A 12 24.30 9.62 -3.32
CA GLY A 12 23.11 9.67 -2.47
C GLY A 12 23.38 10.33 -1.11
N ASP A 13 22.40 11.08 -0.60
CA ASP A 13 22.49 11.75 0.71
C ASP A 13 22.49 10.74 1.87
N ILE A 14 23.38 10.98 2.84
CA ILE A 14 23.51 10.16 4.05
C ILE A 14 22.48 10.64 5.07
N ILE A 15 21.47 9.81 5.34
CA ILE A 15 20.46 10.09 6.36
C ILE A 15 21.12 9.96 7.75
N GLN A 16 21.25 11.08 8.48
CA GLN A 16 21.66 11.04 9.89
C GLN A 16 20.50 10.52 10.76
N PRO A 17 20.73 9.56 11.68
CA PRO A 17 19.71 9.17 12.65
C PRO A 17 19.48 10.28 13.68
N LEU A 18 18.21 10.56 13.96
CA LEU A 18 17.76 11.55 14.96
C LEU A 18 18.32 11.23 16.37
N PRO A 19 18.69 12.24 17.17
CA PRO A 19 19.18 12.02 18.53
C PRO A 19 18.03 11.70 19.48
N ILE A 20 17.99 10.46 19.98
CA ILE A 20 17.08 10.05 21.06
C ILE A 20 17.54 10.72 22.36
N GLN A 21 16.87 11.79 22.78
CA GLN A 21 17.01 12.37 24.11
C GLN A 21 16.28 11.48 25.13
N GLN A 22 17.03 10.70 25.91
CA GLN A 22 16.53 10.03 27.10
C GLN A 22 16.31 11.07 28.21
N ALA A 23 15.06 11.45 28.44
CA ALA A 23 14.67 12.25 29.60
C ALA A 23 14.57 11.37 30.85
N SER A 24 15.56 11.53 31.72
CA SER A 24 15.61 11.15 33.14
C SER A 24 14.27 11.33 33.87
N ARG A 25 13.92 10.44 34.83
CA ARG A 25 13.69 10.79 36.26
C ARG A 25 13.74 9.56 37.18
N LYS A 26 14.60 9.65 38.20
CA LYS A 26 14.55 8.90 39.47
C LYS A 26 13.26 9.24 40.22
N ASN A 27 12.58 8.26 40.82
CA ASN A 27 12.07 8.39 42.18
C ASN A 27 11.82 7.04 42.87
N ARG A 28 12.66 6.78 43.89
CA ARG A 28 12.34 6.26 45.23
C ARG A 28 11.48 4.99 45.35
N ARG A 29 12.18 3.88 45.64
CA ARG A 29 11.63 2.68 46.29
C ARG A 29 11.19 3.02 47.73
N GLN A 30 9.96 2.67 48.08
CA GLN A 30 9.53 2.40 49.45
C GLN A 30 8.47 1.30 49.38
N ALA A 31 8.76 0.18 50.03
CA ALA A 31 7.88 -0.96 50.24
C ALA A 31 7.37 -0.90 51.69
N GLU A 32 6.11 -1.29 51.90
CA GLU A 32 5.43 -1.83 53.11
C GLU A 32 3.91 -1.84 52.78
N ASP A 33 3.28 -3.03 52.64
CA ASP A 33 2.46 -3.74 53.66
C ASP A 33 1.06 -3.06 53.78
N ASP A 34 -0.13 -3.65 53.81
CA ASP A 34 -0.71 -5.00 53.86
C ASP A 34 -2.26 -4.79 53.89
N ASP A 35 -3.03 -5.86 53.66
CA ASP A 35 -4.42 -6.08 54.09
C ASP A 35 -5.64 -5.44 53.35
N GLY A 36 -6.25 -6.24 52.46
CA GLY A 36 -7.51 -6.92 52.82
C GLY A 36 -8.89 -6.24 52.67
N VAL A 37 -9.59 -6.60 51.58
CA VAL A 37 -11.01 -7.05 51.49
C VAL A 37 -12.18 -6.04 51.46
N GLN A 38 -12.82 -5.89 50.28
CA GLN A 38 -14.27 -6.03 49.95
C GLN A 38 -14.55 -5.41 48.56
N GLY A 39 -15.30 -5.97 47.61
CA GLY A 39 -16.16 -7.15 47.62
C GLY A 39 -17.50 -6.92 46.91
N ASP A 40 -17.52 -6.44 45.66
CA ASP A 40 -18.64 -6.47 44.70
C ASP A 40 -18.14 -5.98 43.31
N GLU A 41 -18.92 -6.15 42.24
CA GLU A 41 -18.60 -5.83 40.82
C GLU A 41 -17.90 -6.92 39.97
N ALA A 42 -18.25 -8.19 40.16
CA ALA A 42 -17.92 -9.27 39.20
C ALA A 42 -18.92 -9.39 38.02
N ALA A 43 -19.90 -8.48 37.89
CA ALA A 43 -20.89 -8.49 36.81
C ALA A 43 -20.55 -7.54 35.64
N GLY A 44 -19.68 -6.54 35.86
CA GLY A 44 -19.24 -5.60 34.82
C GLY A 44 -17.96 -6.01 34.09
N MET A 45 -17.31 -7.10 34.53
CA MET A 45 -15.99 -7.47 33.98
C MET A 45 -16.03 -8.26 32.67
N ALA A 46 -17.10 -9.01 32.41
CA ALA A 46 -17.23 -9.80 31.19
C ALA A 46 -17.66 -8.95 29.98
N ASP A 47 -18.44 -7.88 30.24
CA ASP A 47 -18.92 -6.98 29.20
C ASP A 47 -17.79 -6.06 28.70
N TYR A 48 -16.93 -5.54 29.58
CA TYR A 48 -15.77 -4.75 29.13
C TYR A 48 -14.78 -5.59 28.34
N ASP A 49 -14.59 -6.87 28.68
CA ASP A 49 -13.60 -7.74 28.04
C ASP A 49 -14.07 -8.17 26.64
N MET A 50 -15.38 -8.43 26.49
CA MET A 50 -15.98 -8.68 25.18
C MET A 50 -16.05 -7.41 24.31
N GLU A 51 -16.35 -6.24 24.89
CA GLU A 51 -16.36 -4.96 24.16
C GLU A 51 -14.92 -4.51 23.78
N ALA A 52 -13.94 -4.71 24.66
CA ALA A 52 -12.53 -4.40 24.38
C ALA A 52 -11.89 -5.37 23.36
N THR A 53 -12.29 -6.64 23.37
CA THR A 53 -11.86 -7.60 22.33
C THR A 53 -12.50 -7.30 20.97
N ALA A 54 -13.78 -6.91 20.94
CA ALA A 54 -14.45 -6.46 19.72
C ALA A 54 -13.84 -5.16 19.15
N ASP A 55 -13.54 -4.17 20.00
CA ASP A 55 -12.83 -2.94 19.61
C ASP A 55 -11.43 -3.27 19.05
N MET A 56 -10.72 -4.20 19.69
CA MET A 56 -9.43 -4.67 19.19
C MET A 56 -9.53 -5.41 17.85
N GLU A 57 -10.57 -6.21 17.61
CA GLU A 57 -10.83 -6.86 16.31
C GLU A 57 -11.07 -5.82 15.19
N ASP A 58 -11.81 -4.75 15.48
CA ASP A 58 -12.04 -3.66 14.54
C ASP A 58 -10.74 -2.91 14.19
N VAL A 59 -9.86 -2.71 15.17
CA VAL A 59 -8.52 -2.15 14.97
C VAL A 59 -7.67 -3.05 14.06
N PHE A 60 -7.63 -4.36 14.34
CA PHE A 60 -6.90 -5.30 13.49
C PHE A 60 -7.49 -5.43 12.09
N GLY A 61 -8.82 -5.38 11.96
CA GLY A 61 -9.52 -5.33 10.67
C GLY A 61 -9.13 -4.10 9.86
N SER A 62 -9.12 -2.93 10.49
CA SER A 62 -8.70 -1.67 9.87
C SER A 62 -7.24 -1.70 9.41
N LEU A 63 -6.34 -2.25 10.23
CA LEU A 63 -4.93 -2.40 9.87
C LEU A 63 -4.75 -3.37 8.69
N ASN A 64 -5.50 -4.47 8.67
CA ASN A 64 -5.45 -5.43 7.58
C ASN A 64 -5.96 -4.83 6.26
N ASN A 65 -7.02 -4.01 6.32
CA ASN A 65 -7.51 -3.28 5.15
C ASN A 65 -6.44 -2.29 4.63
N LEU A 66 -5.85 -1.49 5.51
CA LEU A 66 -4.78 -0.56 5.14
C LEU A 66 -3.58 -1.30 4.51
N LYS A 67 -3.21 -2.46 5.07
CA LYS A 67 -2.18 -3.32 4.50
C LYS A 67 -2.54 -3.76 3.09
N GLN A 68 -3.77 -4.24 2.87
CA GLN A 68 -4.24 -4.65 1.54
C GLN A 68 -4.25 -3.48 0.56
N ASP A 69 -4.67 -2.30 0.99
CA ASP A 69 -4.66 -1.09 0.14
C ASP A 69 -3.24 -0.73 -0.29
N ILE A 70 -2.28 -0.79 0.63
CA ILE A 70 -0.85 -0.58 0.31
C ILE A 70 -0.33 -1.62 -0.67
N GLU A 71 -0.67 -2.89 -0.47
CA GLU A 71 -0.23 -3.94 -1.39
C GLU A 71 -0.87 -3.80 -2.77
N ARG A 72 -2.14 -3.37 -2.86
CA ARG A 72 -2.79 -3.05 -4.14
C ARG A 72 -2.17 -1.85 -4.85
N MET A 73 -1.70 -0.84 -4.10
CA MET A 73 -0.96 0.30 -4.65
C MET A 73 0.42 -0.11 -5.18
N LYS A 74 1.12 -1.03 -4.50
CA LYS A 74 2.44 -1.50 -4.92
C LYS A 74 2.39 -2.48 -6.09
N PHE A 75 1.39 -3.35 -6.09
CA PHE A 75 1.25 -4.44 -7.04
C PHE A 75 -0.15 -4.38 -7.67
N PRO A 76 -0.40 -3.39 -8.55
CA PRO A 76 -1.70 -3.26 -9.21
C PRO A 76 -2.02 -4.51 -10.03
N MET A 77 -3.31 -4.85 -10.14
CA MET A 77 -3.76 -6.04 -10.85
C MET A 77 -4.11 -5.79 -12.32
N GLY A 78 -4.12 -4.52 -12.77
CA GLY A 78 -4.51 -4.16 -14.12
C GLY A 78 -6.01 -4.37 -14.40
N THR A 79 -6.85 -4.33 -13.36
CA THR A 79 -8.32 -4.39 -13.45
C THR A 79 -8.92 -3.00 -13.44
N GLN A 80 -10.20 -2.83 -13.79
CA GLN A 80 -10.82 -1.50 -13.85
C GLN A 80 -10.84 -0.79 -12.48
N ASP A 81 -11.02 -1.55 -11.41
CA ASP A 81 -11.03 -1.09 -10.03
C ASP A 81 -9.61 -0.90 -9.45
N ASN A 82 -8.61 -1.58 -10.01
CA ASN A 82 -7.20 -1.49 -9.63
C ASN A 82 -6.29 -1.45 -10.87
N PRO A 83 -6.33 -0.35 -11.65
CA PRO A 83 -5.55 -0.22 -12.87
C PRO A 83 -4.07 -0.03 -12.54
N ALA A 84 -3.20 -0.46 -13.46
CA ALA A 84 -1.78 -0.13 -13.37
C ALA A 84 -1.49 1.23 -14.04
N ARG A 85 -0.35 1.85 -13.77
CA ARG A 85 0.02 3.12 -14.42
C ARG A 85 0.42 2.95 -15.89
N THR A 86 1.13 1.87 -16.20
CA THR A 86 1.48 1.44 -17.57
C THR A 86 1.56 -0.08 -17.65
N CYS A 87 1.52 -0.65 -18.86
CA CYS A 87 1.76 -2.09 -19.04
C CYS A 87 3.17 -2.50 -18.59
N ASN A 88 4.15 -1.61 -18.67
CA ASN A 88 5.50 -1.89 -18.17
C ASN A 88 5.52 -1.95 -16.64
N ASP A 89 4.82 -1.05 -15.94
CA ASP A 89 4.70 -1.10 -14.48
C ASP A 89 3.97 -2.39 -14.05
N LEU A 90 2.95 -2.80 -14.79
CA LEU A 90 2.24 -4.06 -14.56
C LEU A 90 3.16 -5.27 -14.79
N HIS A 91 3.98 -5.26 -15.84
CA HIS A 91 4.94 -6.32 -16.12
C HIS A 91 5.99 -6.48 -15.01
N LEU A 92 6.51 -5.36 -14.50
CA LEU A 92 7.51 -5.36 -13.44
C LEU A 92 6.93 -5.83 -12.09
N SER A 93 5.66 -5.53 -11.83
CA SER A 93 4.98 -5.91 -10.58
C SER A 93 4.33 -7.30 -10.63
N GLN A 94 3.96 -7.77 -11.83
CA GLN A 94 3.30 -9.06 -12.09
C GLN A 94 4.01 -9.81 -13.23
N PRO A 95 5.22 -10.36 -13.01
CA PRO A 95 6.04 -10.97 -14.08
C PRO A 95 5.39 -12.19 -14.75
N ASP A 96 4.49 -12.86 -14.03
CA ASP A 96 3.82 -14.09 -14.47
C ASP A 96 2.53 -13.83 -15.26
N PHE A 97 2.11 -12.56 -15.41
CA PHE A 97 0.90 -12.24 -16.15
C PHE A 97 1.13 -12.47 -17.67
N PRO A 98 0.13 -13.02 -18.38
CA PRO A 98 0.21 -13.22 -19.83
C PRO A 98 -0.12 -11.93 -20.59
N ASP A 99 0.35 -11.83 -21.83
CA ASP A 99 -0.10 -10.79 -22.77
C ASP A 99 -1.64 -10.78 -22.85
N GLY A 100 -2.26 -9.60 -22.92
CA GLY A 100 -3.71 -9.52 -22.90
C GLY A 100 -4.27 -8.11 -22.70
N GLU A 101 -5.59 -8.04 -22.50
CA GLU A 101 -6.27 -6.78 -22.20
C GLU A 101 -6.20 -6.46 -20.70
N TYR A 102 -5.75 -5.24 -20.38
CA TYR A 102 -5.67 -4.73 -19.01
C TYR A 102 -6.16 -3.29 -18.94
N TRP A 103 -6.41 -2.81 -17.72
CA TRP A 103 -6.80 -1.43 -17.44
C TRP A 103 -5.61 -0.62 -16.94
N ILE A 104 -5.41 0.53 -17.58
CA ILE A 104 -4.30 1.42 -17.32
C ILE A 104 -4.82 2.83 -17.00
N ASP A 105 -4.20 3.46 -16.00
CA ASP A 105 -4.44 4.84 -15.58
C ASP A 105 -3.09 5.58 -15.46
N PRO A 106 -2.61 6.22 -16.56
CA PRO A 106 -1.32 6.89 -16.58
C PRO A 106 -1.32 8.19 -15.75
N ASN A 107 -2.46 8.90 -15.70
CA ASN A 107 -2.63 10.14 -14.95
C ASN A 107 -2.86 9.90 -13.46
N GLN A 108 -3.20 8.67 -13.07
CA GLN A 108 -3.52 8.28 -11.70
C GLN A 108 -4.70 9.08 -11.14
N GLY A 109 -4.89 8.99 -9.83
CA GLY A 109 -5.92 9.72 -9.12
C GLY A 109 -7.22 8.95 -9.17
N CYS A 110 -8.18 9.41 -9.98
CA CYS A 110 -9.49 8.79 -10.04
C CYS A 110 -9.48 7.63 -11.04
N THR A 111 -9.55 6.39 -10.58
CA THR A 111 -9.56 5.20 -11.44
C THR A 111 -10.75 5.13 -12.43
N GLY A 112 -11.76 5.99 -12.25
CA GLY A 112 -12.94 6.06 -13.11
C GLY A 112 -12.68 6.54 -14.54
N ASP A 113 -11.53 7.16 -14.83
CA ASP A 113 -11.10 7.52 -16.19
C ASP A 113 -10.04 6.58 -16.78
N SER A 114 -9.72 5.50 -16.07
CA SER A 114 -8.87 4.43 -16.59
C SER A 114 -9.45 3.85 -17.87
N PHE A 115 -8.57 3.34 -18.73
CA PHE A 115 -8.97 2.81 -20.02
C PHE A 115 -8.31 1.47 -20.31
N LYS A 116 -9.00 0.67 -21.12
CA LYS A 116 -8.54 -0.64 -21.53
C LYS A 116 -7.51 -0.52 -22.65
N VAL A 117 -6.43 -1.29 -22.53
CA VAL A 117 -5.35 -1.41 -23.51
C VAL A 117 -5.00 -2.88 -23.71
N TYR A 118 -4.23 -3.19 -24.75
CA TYR A 118 -3.54 -4.47 -24.84
C TYR A 118 -2.10 -4.31 -24.33
N CYS A 119 -1.74 -5.09 -23.32
CA CYS A 119 -0.38 -5.17 -22.81
C CYS A 119 0.35 -6.33 -23.48
N ASN A 120 1.50 -6.01 -24.08
CA ASN A 120 2.41 -6.99 -24.63
C ASN A 120 3.64 -7.12 -23.71
N PHE A 121 3.57 -8.06 -22.77
CA PHE A 121 4.64 -8.37 -21.84
C PHE A 121 5.79 -9.11 -22.51
N THR A 122 5.51 -9.94 -23.52
CA THR A 122 6.58 -10.58 -24.33
C THR A 122 7.42 -9.57 -25.11
N ALA A 123 6.87 -8.39 -25.43
CA ALA A 123 7.58 -7.25 -26.02
C ALA A 123 8.14 -6.25 -24.98
N GLY A 124 8.28 -6.65 -23.71
CA GLY A 124 8.86 -5.80 -22.67
C GLY A 124 7.89 -4.77 -22.08
N GLY A 125 6.59 -5.10 -22.07
CA GLY A 125 5.56 -4.27 -21.42
C GLY A 125 5.01 -3.14 -22.30
N GLU A 126 4.98 -3.32 -23.62
CA GLU A 126 4.39 -2.33 -24.53
C GLU A 126 2.91 -2.12 -24.21
N THR A 127 2.49 -0.86 -24.23
CA THR A 127 1.10 -0.45 -24.03
C THR A 127 0.48 -0.13 -25.38
N CYS A 128 -0.37 -1.02 -25.91
CA CYS A 128 -1.01 -0.86 -27.20
C CYS A 128 -2.43 -0.31 -27.05
N ILE A 129 -2.66 0.89 -27.57
CA ILE A 129 -3.97 1.57 -27.57
C ILE A 129 -4.56 1.47 -28.99
N TYR A 130 -5.75 0.89 -29.10
CA TYR A 130 -6.44 0.77 -30.38
C TYR A 130 -7.35 1.99 -30.64
N PRO A 131 -7.42 2.46 -31.90
CA PRO A 131 -8.38 3.50 -32.26
C PRO A 131 -9.81 2.97 -32.09
N ASP A 132 -10.71 3.85 -31.67
CA ASP A 132 -12.15 3.53 -31.62
C ASP A 132 -12.66 3.20 -33.04
N LYS A 133 -13.66 2.33 -33.14
CA LYS A 133 -14.28 1.91 -34.41
C LYS A 133 -14.80 3.10 -35.24
N LYS A 134 -15.09 4.23 -34.57
CA LYS A 134 -15.51 5.49 -35.20
C LYS A 134 -14.38 6.20 -35.96
N SER A 135 -13.12 6.01 -35.57
CA SER A 135 -11.96 6.63 -36.23
C SER A 135 -11.30 5.73 -37.28
N ALA A 136 -11.66 4.44 -37.36
CA ALA A 136 -11.13 3.49 -38.34
C ALA A 136 -11.55 3.76 -39.80
N GLY A 137 -12.51 4.66 -40.04
CA GLY A 137 -13.09 4.94 -41.36
C GLY A 137 -12.74 6.30 -41.98
N VAL A 138 -11.86 7.10 -41.36
CA VAL A 138 -11.42 8.37 -41.95
C VAL A 138 -10.20 8.09 -42.84
N ARG A 139 -10.46 7.62 -44.06
CA ARG A 139 -9.48 7.56 -45.14
C ARG A 139 -10.06 8.17 -46.40
#